data_AF-A0A6A6SJJ3-F1
#
_entry.id   AF-A0A6A6SJJ3-F1
#
_cell.length_a   1.000
_cell.length_b   1.000
_cell.length_c   1.000
_cell.angle_alpha   90.00
_cell.angle_beta   90.00
_cell.angle_gamma   90.00
#
_symmetry.space_group_name_H-M   'P 1'
#
loop_
_entity.id
_entity.type
_entity.pdbx_description
1 polymer ?
#
loop_
_entity_poly.entity_id
_entity_poly.type
_entity_poly.pdbx_seq_one_letter_code
_entity_poly.pdbx_strand_id
1 'polypeptide(L)'
;AIKRDLHIDGRQCGALTLGNKECKRIIIDYNKGLIDAQLASMTSLTHASPDFETVLLKLLLLVHCHQHNAGRPKERRLEAWRLAFPPGKADSSVPEVSVERLIRKALEPLSAECIAHSDGLACKERIGGWKVQNCEETLQELIKQEIYSDNARLEFLLKVLEWNTTCNTHQSSKQFTWVAAWKKSIIAPQTSSKVQAGSLIATTPLMPAKRDVLIVQVLSRPRTPPCPNIIPDTDPALYWPKAYDSSPFDILARDNHDASPTRSHKLIRAKISRLLDACDLRDGYVYSYEVEGNEGYVKIGYTTRPLTKRHDEWSFNCNRQTKPLYPSPAQAAATTSNAKEVAATPAVLVPHARRVEALCHAELDHRRIRIYCGACLKQHVEWFEVSATEVTALIQKWSRWMCTQPYELLLLRDKVKWTLKAGEVQRTSRFEQFMREIAVVPAPL
;
A
#
# COMPACT_ATOMS: atom_id res chain seq x y z
N ALA A 1 5.14 -33.38 4.95
CA ALA A 1 6.40 -32.61 4.98
C ALA A 1 6.12 -31.17 4.57
N ILE A 2 5.94 -30.89 3.28
CA ILE A 2 5.80 -29.52 2.72
C ILE A 2 4.88 -28.55 3.48
N LYS A 3 3.70 -28.96 3.95
CA LYS A 3 2.80 -28.10 4.76
C LYS A 3 3.44 -27.57 6.04
N ARG A 4 4.22 -28.41 6.71
CA ARG A 4 4.93 -28.09 7.95
C ARG A 4 6.11 -27.18 7.65
N ASP A 5 6.87 -27.50 6.60
CA ASP A 5 8.06 -26.74 6.18
C ASP A 5 7.68 -25.32 5.72
N LEU A 6 6.48 -25.17 5.13
CA LEU A 6 5.93 -23.87 4.74
C LEU A 6 5.12 -23.17 5.85
N HIS A 7 4.99 -23.78 7.04
CA HIS A 7 4.20 -23.27 8.16
C HIS A 7 2.74 -22.91 7.78
N ILE A 8 2.02 -23.82 7.11
CA ILE A 8 0.62 -23.65 6.67
C ILE A 8 -0.33 -24.64 7.38
N ASP A 9 0.19 -25.58 8.15
CA ASP A 9 -0.54 -26.60 8.91
C ASP A 9 -1.62 -26.02 9.85
N GLY A 10 -1.36 -24.87 10.46
CA GLY A 10 -2.33 -24.15 11.30
C GLY A 10 -3.53 -23.55 10.55
N ARG A 11 -3.57 -23.63 9.21
CA ARG A 11 -4.58 -23.02 8.33
C ARG A 11 -4.79 -21.52 8.61
N GLN A 12 -3.69 -20.83 8.91
CA GLN A 12 -3.63 -19.40 9.16
C GLN A 12 -2.77 -18.71 8.10
N CYS A 13 -2.94 -17.40 7.97
CA CYS A 13 -2.16 -16.58 7.05
C CYS A 13 -0.64 -16.70 7.31
N GLY A 14 -0.19 -16.79 8.57
CA GLY A 14 1.22 -17.01 8.93
C GLY A 14 2.19 -15.88 8.58
N ALA A 15 1.77 -14.88 7.81
CA ALA A 15 2.60 -13.73 7.46
C ALA A 15 2.99 -12.92 8.71
N LEU A 16 4.21 -12.39 8.73
CA LEU A 16 4.66 -11.52 9.82
C LEU A 16 3.98 -10.16 9.74
N THR A 17 3.36 -9.76 10.85
CA THR A 17 2.82 -8.41 11.07
C THR A 17 3.94 -7.41 11.34
N LEU A 18 3.60 -6.12 11.39
CA LEU A 18 4.55 -5.05 11.76
C LEU A 18 5.21 -5.28 13.13
N GLY A 19 4.54 -5.97 14.06
CA GLY A 19 5.09 -6.32 15.37
C GLY A 19 5.90 -7.62 15.37
N ASN A 20 6.33 -8.13 14.22
CA ASN A 20 7.01 -9.42 14.05
C ASN A 20 6.23 -10.63 14.64
N LYS A 21 4.91 -10.51 14.77
CA LYS A 21 4.03 -11.63 15.17
C LYS A 21 3.37 -12.25 13.95
N GLU A 22 3.18 -13.55 13.95
CA GLU A 22 2.47 -14.25 12.89
C GLU A 22 0.98 -13.86 12.84
N CYS A 23 0.47 -13.66 11.63
CA CYS A 23 -0.94 -13.38 11.40
C CYS A 23 -1.80 -14.62 11.66
N LYS A 24 -2.62 -14.56 12.70
CA LYS A 24 -3.53 -15.63 13.11
C LYS A 24 -4.85 -15.68 12.35
N ARG A 25 -5.02 -14.87 11.30
CA ARG A 25 -6.27 -14.85 10.54
C ARG A 25 -6.44 -16.19 9.81
N ILE A 26 -7.57 -16.84 10.03
CA ILE A 26 -7.89 -18.14 9.46
C ILE A 26 -8.11 -18.01 7.96
N ILE A 27 -7.59 -18.99 7.22
CA ILE A 27 -7.79 -19.13 5.78
C ILE A 27 -9.25 -19.47 5.50
N ILE A 28 -9.84 -18.77 4.53
CA ILE A 28 -11.25 -18.97 4.13
C ILE A 28 -11.48 -20.43 3.73
N ASP A 29 -12.57 -21.03 4.21
CA ASP A 29 -12.85 -22.46 4.04
C ASP A 29 -12.80 -22.92 2.58
N TYR A 30 -13.31 -22.11 1.65
CA TYR A 30 -13.26 -22.38 0.21
C TYR A 30 -11.83 -22.56 -0.34
N ASN A 31 -10.84 -21.84 0.22
CA ASN A 31 -9.45 -21.96 -0.25
C ASN A 31 -8.76 -23.24 0.23
N LYS A 32 -9.32 -23.94 1.22
CA LYS A 32 -8.68 -25.12 1.83
C LYS A 32 -8.39 -26.21 0.80
N GLY A 33 -9.37 -26.55 -0.03
CA GLY A 33 -9.20 -27.54 -1.10
C GLY A 33 -8.21 -27.09 -2.17
N LEU A 34 -8.24 -25.81 -2.53
CA LEU A 34 -7.31 -25.23 -3.52
C LEU A 34 -5.87 -25.24 -3.02
N ILE A 35 -5.65 -24.97 -1.73
CA ILE A 35 -4.32 -25.05 -1.10
C ILE A 35 -3.83 -26.49 -1.11
N ASP A 36 -4.69 -27.44 -0.74
CA ASP A 36 -4.31 -28.85 -0.71
C ASP A 36 -3.95 -29.36 -2.12
N ALA A 37 -4.71 -28.97 -3.14
CA ALA A 37 -4.40 -29.25 -4.54
C ALA A 37 -3.10 -28.59 -5.02
N GLN A 38 -2.87 -27.32 -4.66
CA GLN A 38 -1.66 -26.59 -5.04
C GLN A 38 -0.42 -27.18 -4.36
N LEU A 39 -0.52 -27.59 -3.10
CA LEU A 39 0.59 -28.25 -2.40
C LEU A 39 0.89 -29.63 -2.99
N ALA A 40 -0.13 -30.35 -3.44
CA ALA A 40 0.05 -31.63 -4.14
C ALA A 40 0.80 -31.44 -5.47
N SER A 41 0.54 -30.36 -6.23
CA SER A 41 1.28 -30.07 -7.45
C SER A 41 2.74 -29.62 -7.20
N MET A 42 3.10 -29.32 -5.95
CA MET A 42 4.41 -28.78 -5.58
C MET A 42 5.38 -29.85 -5.04
N THR A 43 4.99 -31.11 -4.93
CA THR A 43 5.81 -32.14 -4.28
C THR A 43 7.13 -32.45 -4.99
N SER A 44 7.18 -32.25 -6.30
CA SER A 44 8.40 -32.41 -7.12
C SER A 44 9.06 -31.09 -7.51
N LEU A 45 8.59 -29.98 -6.94
CA LEU A 45 9.04 -28.64 -7.33
C LEU A 45 10.45 -28.38 -6.80
N THR A 46 11.32 -27.80 -7.63
CA THR A 46 12.69 -27.43 -7.27
C THR A 46 12.98 -26.01 -7.71
N HIS A 47 14.07 -25.40 -7.23
CA HIS A 47 14.46 -24.05 -7.68
C HIS A 47 14.71 -23.96 -9.19
N ALA A 48 14.99 -25.08 -9.86
CA ALA A 48 15.19 -25.14 -11.32
C ALA A 48 13.89 -25.28 -12.11
N SER A 49 12.74 -25.47 -11.44
CA SER A 49 11.45 -25.61 -12.12
C SER A 49 11.07 -24.27 -12.78
N PRO A 50 10.71 -24.24 -14.07
CA PRO A 50 10.44 -22.98 -14.80
C PRO A 50 9.21 -22.23 -14.25
N ASP A 51 8.31 -22.93 -13.57
CA ASP A 51 7.10 -22.41 -12.97
C ASP A 51 7.23 -22.16 -11.45
N PHE A 52 8.42 -22.36 -10.86
CA PHE A 52 8.66 -22.32 -9.42
C PHE A 52 8.05 -21.09 -8.74
N GLU A 53 8.40 -19.90 -9.24
CA GLU A 53 7.94 -18.63 -8.69
C GLU A 53 6.43 -18.44 -8.84
N THR A 54 5.89 -18.79 -10.00
CA THR A 54 4.45 -18.68 -10.31
C THR A 54 3.62 -19.58 -9.39
N VAL A 55 4.09 -20.81 -9.18
CA VAL A 55 3.45 -21.82 -8.34
C VAL A 55 3.50 -21.42 -6.86
N LEU A 56 4.63 -20.87 -6.38
CA LEU A 56 4.75 -20.30 -5.04
C LEU A 56 3.83 -19.10 -4.83
N LEU A 57 3.81 -18.18 -5.79
CA LEU A 57 2.96 -16.99 -5.72
C LEU A 57 1.48 -17.38 -5.66
N LYS A 58 1.06 -18.36 -6.46
CA LYS A 58 -0.31 -18.88 -6.43
C LYS A 58 -0.67 -19.47 -5.06
N LEU A 59 0.22 -20.27 -4.46
CA LEU A 59 0.00 -20.77 -3.10
C LEU A 59 -0.11 -19.62 -2.09
N LEU A 60 0.75 -18.61 -2.21
CA LEU A 60 0.75 -17.46 -1.30
C LEU A 60 -0.57 -16.71 -1.36
N LEU A 61 -1.09 -16.44 -2.56
CA LEU A 61 -2.38 -15.75 -2.74
C LEU A 61 -3.57 -16.52 -2.15
N LEU A 62 -3.49 -17.86 -2.09
CA LEU A 62 -4.51 -18.70 -1.46
C LEU A 62 -4.43 -18.68 0.08
N VAL A 63 -3.21 -18.58 0.63
CA VAL A 63 -2.93 -18.66 2.08
C VAL A 63 -3.02 -17.30 2.76
N HIS A 64 -2.47 -16.26 2.14
CA HIS A 64 -2.40 -14.94 2.74
C HIS A 64 -3.78 -14.30 2.83
N CYS A 65 -4.06 -13.70 3.98
CA CYS A 65 -5.23 -12.85 4.07
C CYS A 65 -5.03 -11.55 3.28
N HIS A 66 -6.13 -10.83 3.05
CA HIS A 66 -6.10 -9.60 2.26
C HIS A 66 -5.15 -8.52 2.79
N GLN A 67 -4.72 -8.57 4.05
CA GLN A 67 -3.79 -7.60 4.65
C GLN A 67 -2.31 -7.90 4.35
N HIS A 68 -2.01 -9.11 3.89
CA HIS A 68 -0.62 -9.58 3.73
C HIS A 68 -0.35 -10.13 2.31
N ASN A 69 -1.31 -10.08 1.40
CA ASN A 69 -1.14 -10.59 0.03
C ASN A 69 -0.42 -9.61 -0.92
N ALA A 70 0.15 -8.51 -0.41
CA ALA A 70 0.95 -7.55 -1.17
C ALA A 70 2.13 -7.01 -0.35
N GLY A 71 3.07 -6.36 -1.02
CA GLY A 71 4.24 -5.72 -0.42
C GLY A 71 5.16 -6.62 0.39
N ARG A 72 5.82 -6.03 1.40
CA ARG A 72 6.82 -6.71 2.25
C ARG A 72 6.35 -8.05 2.86
N PRO A 73 5.12 -8.18 3.40
CA PRO A 73 4.66 -9.47 3.92
C PRO A 73 4.63 -10.58 2.86
N LYS A 74 4.25 -10.25 1.62
CA LYS A 74 4.27 -11.18 0.48
C LYS A 74 5.72 -11.59 0.17
N GLU A 75 6.61 -10.63 -0.02
CA GLU A 75 8.02 -10.87 -0.39
C GLU A 75 8.76 -11.71 0.65
N ARG A 76 8.64 -11.35 1.94
CA ARG A 76 9.27 -12.11 3.03
C ARG A 76 8.81 -13.56 3.07
N ARG A 77 7.51 -13.81 2.83
CA ARG A 77 6.98 -15.17 2.82
C ARG A 77 7.48 -15.96 1.62
N LEU A 78 7.54 -15.35 0.42
CA LEU A 78 8.11 -16.00 -0.76
C LEU A 78 9.56 -16.41 -0.53
N GLU A 79 10.39 -15.52 0.03
CA GLU A 79 11.79 -15.84 0.34
C GLU A 79 11.91 -16.97 1.37
N ALA A 80 11.13 -16.92 2.45
CA ALA A 80 11.13 -17.98 3.46
C ALA A 80 10.69 -19.33 2.87
N TRP A 81 9.65 -19.33 2.04
CA TRP A 81 9.16 -20.54 1.38
C TRP A 81 10.13 -21.09 0.35
N ARG A 82 10.84 -20.23 -0.40
CA ARG A 82 11.85 -20.67 -1.36
C ARG A 82 12.92 -21.53 -0.69
N LEU A 83 13.34 -21.16 0.52
CA LEU A 83 14.35 -21.92 1.30
C LEU A 83 13.88 -23.33 1.72
N ALA A 84 12.57 -23.61 1.69
CA ALA A 84 12.03 -24.92 2.01
C ALA A 84 12.07 -25.92 0.84
N PHE A 85 12.37 -25.46 -0.38
CA PHE A 85 12.47 -26.32 -1.56
C PHE A 85 13.93 -26.66 -1.90
N PRO A 86 14.18 -27.85 -2.45
CA PRO A 86 15.54 -28.25 -2.81
C PRO A 86 16.06 -27.43 -4.00
N PRO A 87 17.38 -27.17 -4.04
CA PRO A 87 18.04 -26.75 -5.28
C PRO A 87 17.87 -27.88 -6.30
N GLY A 88 17.46 -27.58 -7.53
CA GLY A 88 17.31 -28.61 -8.57
C GLY A 88 18.61 -29.39 -8.80
N LYS A 89 18.53 -30.64 -9.28
CA LYS A 89 19.75 -31.39 -9.67
C LYS A 89 20.49 -30.57 -10.72
N ALA A 90 21.68 -30.12 -10.34
CA ALA A 90 22.51 -29.27 -11.18
C ALA A 90 23.02 -30.08 -12.39
N ASP A 91 22.68 -29.63 -13.59
CA ASP A 91 23.65 -29.67 -14.69
C ASP A 91 24.73 -28.64 -14.37
N SER A 92 25.60 -28.92 -13.37
CA SER A 92 26.79 -28.13 -12.95
C SER A 92 26.64 -26.61 -12.71
N SER A 93 25.47 -26.05 -12.93
CA SER A 93 25.06 -24.70 -12.60
C SER A 93 24.16 -24.83 -11.38
N VAL A 94 24.77 -24.73 -10.21
CA VAL A 94 24.03 -24.29 -9.02
C VAL A 94 23.19 -23.09 -9.48
N PRO A 95 21.88 -22.98 -9.15
CA PRO A 95 21.20 -21.70 -9.31
C PRO A 95 21.87 -20.73 -8.33
N GLU A 96 22.97 -20.15 -8.80
CA GLU A 96 23.71 -19.10 -8.15
C GLU A 96 22.65 -18.07 -7.78
N VAL A 97 22.56 -17.74 -6.49
CA VAL A 97 21.66 -16.69 -6.04
C VAL A 97 22.00 -15.48 -6.90
N SER A 98 21.06 -15.07 -7.77
CA SER A 98 21.37 -14.04 -8.77
C SER A 98 22.03 -12.85 -8.06
N VAL A 99 23.06 -12.28 -8.68
CA VAL A 99 23.78 -11.13 -8.11
C VAL A 99 22.78 -10.03 -7.69
N GLU A 100 21.73 -9.85 -8.48
CA GLU A 100 20.58 -8.99 -8.18
C GLU A 100 19.93 -9.28 -6.81
N ARG A 101 19.68 -10.56 -6.49
CA ARG A 101 19.09 -10.96 -5.20
C ARG A 101 20.06 -10.74 -4.05
N LEU A 102 21.36 -10.96 -4.25
CA LEU A 102 22.38 -10.66 -3.24
C LEU A 102 22.45 -9.16 -2.96
N ILE A 103 22.41 -8.33 -4.00
CA ILE A 103 22.36 -6.86 -3.88
C ILE A 103 21.12 -6.43 -3.10
N ARG A 104 19.93 -6.91 -3.48
CA ARG A 104 18.69 -6.58 -2.76
C ARG A 104 18.71 -7.02 -1.30
N LYS A 105 19.30 -8.18 -1.01
CA LYS A 105 19.47 -8.66 0.37
C LYS A 105 20.44 -7.79 1.17
N ALA A 106 21.51 -7.30 0.54
CA ALA A 106 22.52 -6.48 1.18
C ALA A 106 22.05 -5.06 1.52
N LEU A 107 21.14 -4.49 0.72
CA LEU A 107 20.73 -3.09 0.82
C LEU A 107 19.53 -2.82 1.73
N GLU A 108 19.12 -3.83 2.52
CA GLU A 108 17.93 -3.80 3.37
C GLU A 108 16.60 -3.59 2.62
N PRO A 109 15.47 -4.02 3.19
CA PRO A 109 14.17 -3.81 2.53
C PRO A 109 13.77 -2.33 2.55
N LEU A 110 13.12 -1.87 1.48
CA LEU A 110 12.60 -0.50 1.33
C LEU A 110 11.70 -0.05 2.47
N SER A 111 12.07 0.98 3.22
CA SER A 111 11.30 1.53 4.34
C SER A 111 10.64 2.86 3.98
N ALA A 112 9.50 3.16 4.59
CA ALA A 112 8.90 4.51 4.55
C ALA A 112 9.39 5.41 5.72
N GLU A 113 10.26 4.87 6.56
CA GLU A 113 10.88 5.50 7.72
C GLU A 113 12.39 5.64 7.50
N CYS A 114 12.98 6.62 8.17
CA CYS A 114 14.42 6.91 8.09
C CYS A 114 15.25 5.72 8.57
N ILE A 115 16.32 5.37 7.85
CA ILE A 115 17.25 4.30 8.24
C ILE A 115 18.20 4.70 9.39
N ALA A 116 18.35 6.01 9.64
CA ALA A 116 19.30 6.52 10.61
C ALA A 116 18.93 6.14 12.05
N HIS A 117 19.98 6.01 12.89
CA HIS A 117 19.86 5.84 14.32
C HIS A 117 20.45 7.05 15.02
N SER A 118 19.81 7.52 16.08
CA SER A 118 20.33 8.58 16.94
C SER A 118 20.28 8.09 18.38
N ASP A 119 21.42 8.15 19.07
CA ASP A 119 21.58 7.67 20.46
C ASP A 119 21.14 6.20 20.67
N GLY A 120 21.40 5.34 19.68
CA GLY A 120 21.03 3.92 19.70
C GLY A 120 19.54 3.65 19.44
N LEU A 121 18.74 4.69 19.20
CA LEU A 121 17.32 4.56 18.85
C LEU A 121 17.11 4.78 17.35
N ALA A 122 16.28 3.93 16.75
CA ALA A 122 15.86 4.09 15.36
C ALA A 122 15.07 5.39 15.18
N CYS A 123 15.42 6.16 14.14
CA CYS A 123 14.68 7.35 13.76
C CYS A 123 13.26 6.98 13.31
N LYS A 124 12.24 7.64 13.86
CA LYS A 124 10.83 7.39 13.54
C LYS A 124 10.26 8.35 12.49
N GLU A 125 11.11 9.23 11.96
CA GLU A 125 10.70 10.18 10.93
C GLU A 125 10.44 9.48 9.60
N ARG A 126 9.41 9.95 8.92
CA ARG A 126 9.06 9.44 7.59
C ARG A 126 9.87 10.13 6.52
N ILE A 127 10.30 9.36 5.52
CA ILE A 127 11.04 9.90 4.38
C ILE A 127 10.12 10.42 3.27
N GLY A 128 8.86 10.00 3.27
CA GLY A 128 7.87 10.35 2.25
C GLY A 128 7.92 9.43 1.04
N GLY A 129 6.78 9.33 0.34
CA GLY A 129 6.60 8.38 -0.75
C GLY A 129 7.51 8.62 -1.94
N TRP A 130 7.86 9.88 -2.20
CA TRP A 130 8.75 10.25 -3.30
C TRP A 130 10.13 9.60 -3.09
N LYS A 131 10.67 9.72 -1.88
CA LYS A 131 11.93 9.10 -1.50
C LYS A 131 11.87 7.57 -1.54
N VAL A 132 10.76 6.97 -1.10
CA VAL A 132 10.57 5.51 -1.20
C VAL A 132 10.62 5.04 -2.66
N GLN A 133 9.94 5.74 -3.56
CA GLN A 133 9.97 5.42 -4.99
C GLN A 133 11.37 5.59 -5.57
N ASN A 134 12.05 6.69 -5.24
CA ASN A 134 13.45 6.89 -5.64
C ASN A 134 14.36 5.77 -5.12
N CYS A 135 14.14 5.25 -3.91
CA CYS A 135 14.88 4.09 -3.42
C CYS A 135 14.63 2.86 -4.29
N GLU A 136 13.38 2.55 -4.64
CA GLU A 136 13.07 1.42 -5.54
C GLU A 136 13.75 1.60 -6.90
N GLU A 137 13.61 2.75 -7.55
CA GLU A 137 14.25 3.04 -8.84
C GLU A 137 15.78 2.94 -8.74
N THR A 138 16.38 3.45 -7.66
CA THR A 138 17.83 3.32 -7.41
C THR A 138 18.24 1.85 -7.24
N LEU A 139 17.44 1.04 -6.55
CA LEU A 139 17.69 -0.40 -6.43
C LEU A 139 17.61 -1.11 -7.78
N GLN A 140 16.68 -0.71 -8.66
CA GLN A 140 16.58 -1.26 -10.02
C GLN A 140 17.82 -0.90 -10.87
N GLU A 141 18.41 0.28 -10.68
CA GLU A 141 19.68 0.63 -11.32
C GLU A 141 20.86 -0.17 -10.72
N LEU A 142 20.92 -0.29 -9.39
CA LEU A 142 22.03 -0.96 -8.70
C LEU A 142 22.17 -2.45 -9.06
N ILE A 143 21.09 -3.11 -9.49
CA ILE A 143 21.15 -4.52 -9.91
C ILE A 143 21.67 -4.72 -11.35
N LYS A 144 21.87 -3.66 -12.14
CA LYS A 144 22.41 -3.78 -13.49
C LYS A 144 23.91 -4.06 -13.46
N GLN A 145 24.36 -4.98 -14.33
CA GLN A 145 25.76 -5.43 -14.34
C GLN A 145 26.76 -4.31 -14.60
N GLU A 146 26.44 -3.41 -15.53
CA GLU A 146 27.28 -2.25 -15.85
C GLU A 146 27.44 -1.27 -14.68
N ILE A 147 26.54 -1.31 -13.70
CA ILE A 147 26.59 -0.44 -12.52
C ILE A 147 27.50 -1.03 -11.46
N TYR A 148 27.25 -2.26 -11.02
CA TYR A 148 28.03 -2.85 -9.94
C TYR A 148 29.45 -3.27 -10.37
N SER A 149 29.73 -3.28 -11.68
CA SER A 149 31.09 -3.47 -12.21
C SER A 149 31.90 -2.17 -12.27
N ASP A 150 31.24 -1.01 -12.16
CA ASP A 150 31.87 0.31 -12.14
C ASP A 150 31.86 0.88 -10.71
N ASN A 151 33.04 0.93 -10.11
CA ASN A 151 33.21 1.34 -8.71
C ASN A 151 32.73 2.77 -8.42
N ALA A 152 32.85 3.68 -9.39
CA ALA A 152 32.45 5.08 -9.23
C ALA A 152 30.92 5.23 -9.37
N ARG A 153 30.33 4.58 -10.38
CA ARG A 153 28.87 4.59 -10.58
C ARG A 153 28.13 3.89 -9.44
N LEU A 154 28.66 2.75 -8.97
CA LEU A 154 28.15 2.04 -7.80
C LEU A 154 28.15 2.95 -6.57
N GLU A 155 29.29 3.57 -6.25
CA GLU A 155 29.40 4.44 -5.09
C GLU A 155 28.44 5.64 -5.16
N PHE A 156 28.33 6.25 -6.33
CA PHE A 156 27.41 7.36 -6.56
C PHE A 156 25.95 6.95 -6.32
N LEU A 157 25.49 5.84 -6.90
CA LEU A 157 24.11 5.36 -6.70
C LEU A 157 23.84 4.91 -5.26
N LEU A 158 24.85 4.43 -4.54
CA LEU A 158 24.72 4.17 -3.10
C LEU A 158 24.54 5.48 -2.29
N LYS A 159 25.19 6.59 -2.68
CA LYS A 159 24.94 7.92 -2.09
C LYS A 159 23.52 8.40 -2.40
N VAL A 160 23.02 8.16 -3.61
CA VAL A 160 21.62 8.44 -3.98
C VAL A 160 20.66 7.62 -3.12
N LEU A 161 20.94 6.33 -2.91
CA LEU A 161 20.12 5.45 -2.07
C LEU A 161 20.13 5.92 -0.61
N GLU A 162 21.30 6.23 -0.05
CA GLU A 162 21.44 6.72 1.32
C GLU A 162 20.68 8.05 1.52
N TRP A 163 20.79 8.96 0.55
CA TRP A 163 20.03 10.21 0.58
C TRP A 163 18.53 9.95 0.62
N ASN A 164 18.01 9.05 -0.22
CA ASN A 164 16.58 8.78 -0.26
C ASN A 164 16.11 7.93 0.93
N THR A 165 16.96 7.17 1.61
CA THR A 165 16.58 6.40 2.82
C THR A 165 16.65 7.22 4.11
N THR A 166 17.05 8.50 4.05
CA THR A 166 17.19 9.38 5.22
C THR A 166 16.19 10.54 5.24
N CYS A 167 15.77 10.95 6.44
CA CYS A 167 14.92 12.12 6.64
C CYS A 167 15.71 13.43 6.55
N ASN A 168 15.01 14.57 6.43
CA ASN A 168 15.66 15.88 6.25
C ASN A 168 16.61 16.25 7.39
N THR A 169 16.33 15.82 8.62
CA THR A 169 17.20 16.03 9.77
C THR A 169 18.55 15.33 9.59
N HIS A 170 18.54 14.06 9.16
CA HIS A 170 19.76 13.27 8.98
C HIS A 170 20.53 13.63 7.71
N GLN A 171 19.84 14.14 6.69
CA GLN A 171 20.43 14.65 5.45
C GLN A 171 21.31 15.90 5.67
N SER A 172 20.99 16.70 6.67
CA SER A 172 21.68 17.96 6.96
C SER A 172 23.16 17.77 7.30
N SER A 173 23.54 16.57 7.77
CA SER A 173 24.92 16.22 8.08
C SER A 173 25.81 16.00 6.84
N LYS A 174 25.23 15.69 5.67
CA LYS A 174 25.92 15.29 4.42
C LYS A 174 27.01 14.21 4.59
N GLN A 175 27.01 13.48 5.71
CA GLN A 175 27.93 12.38 5.95
C GLN A 175 27.24 11.09 5.52
N PHE A 176 27.76 10.49 4.45
CA PHE A 176 27.28 9.19 3.98
C PHE A 176 27.92 8.09 4.83
N THR A 177 27.14 7.50 5.74
CA THR A 177 27.61 6.53 6.74
C THR A 177 27.43 5.08 6.29
N TRP A 178 26.50 4.78 5.38
CA TRP A 178 26.19 3.41 4.98
C TRP A 178 26.85 2.99 3.66
N VAL A 179 27.20 3.95 2.79
CA VAL A 179 27.78 3.68 1.45
C VAL A 179 28.93 2.68 1.49
N ALA A 180 29.91 2.85 2.38
CA ALA A 180 31.09 1.96 2.44
C ALA A 180 30.71 0.52 2.82
N ALA A 181 29.78 0.35 3.77
CA ALA A 181 29.31 -0.97 4.21
C ALA A 181 28.48 -1.67 3.12
N TRP A 182 27.60 -0.94 2.44
CA TRP A 182 26.82 -1.46 1.31
C TRP A 182 27.71 -1.85 0.13
N LYS A 183 28.67 -0.98 -0.22
CA LYS A 183 29.65 -1.24 -1.29
C LYS A 183 30.43 -2.52 -1.02
N LYS A 184 30.92 -2.70 0.21
CA LYS A 184 31.61 -3.94 0.64
C LYS A 184 30.70 -5.17 0.49
N SER A 185 29.43 -5.05 0.85
CA SER A 185 28.45 -6.15 0.80
C SER A 185 28.07 -6.55 -0.64
N ILE A 186 28.13 -5.62 -1.58
CA ILE A 186 27.86 -5.89 -3.02
C ILE A 186 29.08 -6.49 -3.72
N ILE A 187 30.29 -6.06 -3.37
CA ILE A 187 31.54 -6.52 -4.01
C ILE A 187 31.96 -7.90 -3.49
N ALA A 188 31.77 -8.19 -2.20
CA ALA A 188 32.24 -9.46 -1.59
C ALA A 188 31.68 -10.74 -2.26
N PRO A 189 30.42 -10.80 -2.72
CA PRO A 189 29.93 -11.95 -3.47
C PRO A 189 30.57 -12.12 -4.87
N GLN A 190 31.01 -11.04 -5.52
CA GLN A 190 31.53 -11.09 -6.89
C GLN A 190 32.95 -11.67 -6.96
N THR A 191 33.76 -11.48 -5.92
CA THR A 191 35.10 -12.05 -5.84
C THR A 191 35.08 -13.57 -5.64
N SER A 192 34.03 -14.11 -5.02
CA SER A 192 33.89 -15.56 -4.81
C SER A 192 33.46 -16.31 -6.08
N SER A 193 32.71 -15.65 -6.98
CA SER A 193 32.27 -16.22 -8.26
C SER A 193 33.38 -16.17 -9.33
N LYS A 194 34.19 -15.09 -9.36
CA LYS A 194 35.31 -14.95 -10.32
C LYS A 194 36.47 -15.94 -10.11
N VAL A 195 36.66 -16.50 -8.91
CA VAL A 195 37.71 -17.49 -8.66
C VAL A 195 37.41 -18.86 -9.30
N GLN A 196 36.16 -19.13 -9.70
CA GLN A 196 35.79 -20.38 -10.39
C GLN A 196 35.74 -20.29 -11.93
N ALA A 197 35.72 -19.09 -12.51
CA ALA A 197 35.62 -18.89 -13.96
C ALA A 197 36.98 -18.76 -14.68
N GLY A 198 38.09 -19.00 -13.97
CA GLY A 198 39.45 -18.89 -14.49
C GLY A 198 40.00 -20.17 -15.11
N SER A 199 39.28 -20.86 -15.99
CA SER A 199 39.84 -21.78 -16.99
C SER A 199 38.73 -22.35 -17.88
N LEU A 200 38.62 -21.86 -19.12
CA LEU A 200 38.60 -22.64 -20.37
C LEU A 200 38.14 -21.76 -21.55
N ILE A 201 38.87 -21.93 -22.64
CA ILE A 201 38.89 -21.15 -23.88
C ILE A 201 37.76 -21.59 -24.84
N ALA A 202 37.23 -20.62 -25.64
CA ALA A 202 36.57 -20.65 -26.97
C ALA A 202 35.76 -21.91 -27.41
N THR A 203 34.59 -21.81 -28.09
CA THR A 203 34.39 -21.18 -29.41
C THR A 203 32.90 -21.21 -29.84
N THR A 204 32.47 -20.14 -30.56
CA THR A 204 31.43 -20.02 -31.64
C THR A 204 29.90 -20.14 -31.37
N PRO A 205 29.05 -19.37 -32.11
CA PRO A 205 27.64 -19.13 -31.80
C PRO A 205 26.63 -19.86 -32.71
N LEU A 206 25.43 -20.15 -32.19
CA LEU A 206 24.28 -20.57 -33.00
C LEU A 206 23.00 -19.79 -32.58
N MET A 207 22.29 -19.30 -33.61
CA MET A 207 21.11 -18.42 -33.59
C MET A 207 19.79 -19.16 -33.22
N PRO A 208 18.67 -18.42 -33.00
CA PRO A 208 17.67 -18.77 -31.98
C PRO A 208 16.43 -19.50 -32.52
N ALA A 209 15.84 -20.34 -31.68
CA ALA A 209 14.49 -20.85 -31.87
C ALA A 209 13.47 -19.95 -31.16
N LYS A 210 12.57 -19.34 -31.95
CA LYS A 210 11.36 -18.67 -31.47
C LYS A 210 10.45 -19.66 -30.76
N ARG A 211 10.05 -19.36 -29.52
CA ARG A 211 8.84 -19.92 -28.91
C ARG A 211 8.11 -18.86 -28.10
N ASP A 212 6.82 -18.76 -28.39
CA ASP A 212 5.87 -17.84 -27.79
C ASP A 212 5.70 -18.13 -26.29
N VAL A 213 6.02 -17.14 -25.47
CA VAL A 213 5.79 -17.14 -24.03
C VAL A 213 4.54 -16.33 -23.75
N LEU A 214 3.61 -16.95 -23.02
CA LEU A 214 2.41 -16.31 -22.48
C LEU A 214 2.85 -15.21 -21.50
N ILE A 215 2.75 -13.95 -21.92
CA ILE A 215 3.07 -12.78 -21.11
C ILE A 215 2.00 -12.66 -20.02
N VAL A 216 2.34 -13.05 -18.80
CA VAL A 216 1.70 -12.47 -17.62
C VAL A 216 2.14 -11.02 -17.60
N GLN A 217 1.23 -10.10 -17.94
CA GLN A 217 1.45 -8.67 -17.84
C GLN A 217 1.69 -8.32 -16.36
N VAL A 218 2.94 -8.42 -15.92
CA VAL A 218 3.49 -7.47 -14.97
C VAL A 218 3.32 -6.12 -15.67
N LEU A 219 2.46 -5.26 -15.14
CA LEU A 219 2.30 -3.91 -15.64
C LEU A 219 3.65 -3.21 -15.49
N SER A 220 4.47 -3.29 -16.53
CA SER A 220 5.67 -2.48 -16.67
C SER A 220 5.20 -1.04 -16.62
N ARG A 221 5.55 -0.36 -15.52
CA ARG A 221 5.40 1.08 -15.37
C ARG A 221 5.94 1.76 -16.64
N PRO A 222 5.34 2.87 -17.12
CA PRO A 222 5.87 3.59 -18.27
C PRO A 222 7.37 3.82 -18.08
N ARG A 223 8.17 3.39 -19.06
CA ARG A 223 9.63 3.55 -19.05
C ARG A 223 9.97 4.99 -18.68
N THR A 224 10.68 5.15 -17.57
CA THR A 224 11.46 6.34 -17.27
C THR A 224 12.36 6.66 -18.47
N PRO A 225 12.61 7.96 -18.77
CA PRO A 225 13.54 8.34 -19.82
C PRO A 225 14.94 7.73 -19.56
N PRO A 226 15.81 7.62 -20.58
CA PRO A 226 17.13 7.03 -20.44
C PRO A 226 17.88 7.63 -19.25
N CYS A 227 18.60 6.79 -18.51
CA CYS A 227 19.38 7.23 -17.35
C CYS A 227 20.18 8.48 -17.72
N PRO A 228 20.09 9.59 -16.95
CA PRO A 228 20.98 10.72 -17.16
C PRO A 228 22.43 10.23 -17.06
N ASN A 229 23.29 10.69 -17.97
CA ASN A 229 24.72 10.40 -17.90
C ASN A 229 25.21 10.69 -16.47
N ILE A 230 25.69 9.67 -15.77
CA ILE A 230 26.15 9.80 -14.39
C ILE A 230 27.40 10.67 -14.40
N ILE A 231 27.25 11.93 -13.99
CA ILE A 231 28.36 12.83 -13.72
C ILE A 231 28.70 12.64 -12.24
N PRO A 232 29.89 12.10 -11.88
CA PRO A 232 30.24 11.72 -10.51
C PRO A 232 30.10 12.81 -9.43
N ASP A 233 30.05 14.09 -9.84
CA ASP A 233 29.92 15.26 -8.97
C ASP A 233 28.50 15.83 -8.87
N THR A 234 27.49 15.15 -9.43
CA THR A 234 26.10 15.60 -9.31
C THR A 234 25.63 15.47 -7.86
N ASP A 235 24.85 16.43 -7.36
CA ASP A 235 24.22 16.29 -6.05
C ASP A 235 23.28 15.06 -6.04
N PRO A 236 23.47 14.06 -5.16
CA PRO A 236 22.58 12.90 -5.05
C PRO A 236 21.11 13.27 -4.84
N ALA A 237 20.83 14.45 -4.27
CA ALA A 237 19.48 14.96 -4.07
C ALA A 237 18.75 15.35 -5.36
N LEU A 238 19.48 15.55 -6.47
CA LEU A 238 18.97 15.98 -7.76
C LEU A 238 18.91 14.85 -8.80
N TYR A 239 19.38 13.65 -8.45
CA TYR A 239 19.48 12.53 -9.39
C TYR A 239 18.12 12.12 -9.97
N TRP A 240 17.11 11.97 -9.11
CA TRP A 240 15.74 11.69 -9.51
C TRP A 240 14.89 12.97 -9.56
N PRO A 241 14.04 13.16 -10.59
CA PRO A 241 13.21 14.34 -10.68
C PRO A 241 12.19 14.40 -9.53
N LYS A 242 11.92 15.61 -9.06
CA LYS A 242 10.81 15.87 -8.13
C LYS A 242 9.52 15.93 -8.91
N ALA A 243 8.78 14.83 -8.90
CA ALA A 243 7.47 14.72 -9.53
C ALA A 243 6.54 13.84 -8.70
N TYR A 244 5.25 14.18 -8.73
CA TYR A 244 4.21 13.31 -8.22
C TYR A 244 3.98 12.13 -9.16
N ASP A 245 3.64 10.99 -8.58
CA ASP A 245 3.31 9.77 -9.29
C ASP A 245 1.88 9.84 -9.85
N SER A 246 1.77 9.95 -11.16
CA SER A 246 0.50 9.88 -11.90
C SER A 246 0.24 8.51 -12.53
N SER A 247 1.07 7.49 -12.26
CA SER A 247 0.86 6.15 -12.83
C SER A 247 -0.46 5.52 -12.35
N PRO A 248 -1.08 4.62 -13.14
CA PRO A 248 -2.27 3.91 -12.71
C PRO A 248 -2.07 3.15 -11.40
N PHE A 249 -3.12 3.00 -10.60
CA PHE A 249 -3.07 2.22 -9.37
C PHE A 249 -2.77 0.74 -9.63
N ASP A 250 -1.96 0.14 -8.75
CA ASP A 250 -1.83 -1.31 -8.60
C ASP A 250 -3.06 -1.84 -7.82
N ILE A 251 -4.15 -2.10 -8.56
CA ILE A 251 -5.41 -2.60 -8.01
C ILE A 251 -5.27 -4.09 -7.70
N LEU A 252 -5.20 -4.41 -6.40
CA LEU A 252 -5.10 -5.78 -5.90
C LEU A 252 -6.43 -6.54 -5.97
N ALA A 253 -7.54 -5.83 -5.81
CA ALA A 253 -8.88 -6.39 -5.84
C ALA A 253 -9.92 -5.30 -6.08
N ARG A 254 -11.00 -5.68 -6.76
CA ARG A 254 -12.26 -4.94 -6.82
C ARG A 254 -13.30 -5.73 -6.07
N ASP A 255 -14.01 -5.08 -5.16
CA ASP A 255 -15.12 -5.72 -4.46
C ASP A 255 -16.32 -5.77 -5.43
N ASN A 256 -16.34 -6.77 -6.33
CA ASN A 256 -17.45 -7.02 -7.25
C ASN A 256 -18.61 -7.72 -6.52
N HIS A 257 -19.04 -7.14 -5.42
CA HIS A 257 -20.25 -7.59 -4.75
C HIS A 257 -21.47 -7.15 -5.55
N ASP A 258 -22.53 -7.96 -5.46
CA ASP A 258 -23.83 -7.61 -6.02
C ASP A 258 -24.19 -6.17 -5.61
N ALA A 259 -24.45 -5.32 -6.61
CA ALA A 259 -24.87 -3.94 -6.42
C ALA A 259 -26.29 -3.84 -5.84
N SER A 260 -26.95 -4.97 -5.60
CA SER A 260 -28.23 -4.99 -4.92
C SER A 260 -28.16 -4.26 -3.56
N PRO A 261 -29.18 -3.47 -3.23
CA PRO A 261 -29.21 -2.73 -1.97
C PRO A 261 -29.11 -3.63 -0.72
N THR A 262 -29.43 -4.92 -0.83
CA THR A 262 -29.47 -5.88 0.28
C THR A 262 -28.18 -5.89 1.11
N ARG A 263 -27.01 -5.96 0.46
CA ARG A 263 -25.73 -6.04 1.18
C ARG A 263 -25.33 -4.71 1.78
N SER A 264 -25.40 -3.62 1.01
CA SER A 264 -25.08 -2.29 1.50
C SER A 264 -26.00 -1.91 2.67
N HIS A 265 -27.30 -2.19 2.57
CA HIS A 265 -28.27 -1.97 3.64
C HIS A 265 -27.93 -2.75 4.91
N LYS A 266 -27.50 -4.02 4.79
CA LYS A 266 -27.04 -4.81 5.93
C LYS A 266 -25.81 -4.18 6.59
N LEU A 267 -24.83 -3.73 5.81
CA LEU A 267 -23.61 -3.10 6.32
C LEU A 267 -23.92 -1.75 6.99
N ILE A 268 -24.74 -0.92 6.35
CA ILE A 268 -25.16 0.38 6.89
C ILE A 268 -25.91 0.16 8.20
N ARG A 269 -26.88 -0.77 8.25
CA ARG A 269 -27.60 -1.10 9.49
C ARG A 269 -26.64 -1.52 10.61
N ALA A 270 -25.68 -2.39 10.30
CA ALA A 270 -24.65 -2.80 11.26
C ALA A 270 -23.80 -1.62 11.76
N LYS A 271 -23.50 -0.65 10.89
CA LYS A 271 -22.80 0.59 11.29
C LYS A 271 -23.68 1.49 12.14
N ILE A 272 -24.94 1.72 11.78
CA ILE A 272 -25.87 2.56 12.53
C ILE A 272 -26.12 2.00 13.94
N SER A 273 -26.38 0.69 14.06
CA SER A 273 -26.71 0.06 15.35
C SER A 273 -25.51 -0.12 16.28
N ARG A 274 -24.26 0.04 15.79
CA ARG A 274 -23.07 -0.09 16.61
C ARG A 274 -22.98 1.10 17.59
N LEU A 275 -22.77 0.82 18.88
CA LEU A 275 -22.51 1.87 19.89
C LEU A 275 -21.37 2.79 19.44
N LEU A 276 -21.47 4.10 19.76
CA LEU A 276 -20.36 5.01 19.50
C LEU A 276 -19.22 4.74 20.50
N ASP A 277 -18.00 4.64 19.98
CA ASP A 277 -16.78 4.61 20.79
C ASP A 277 -16.16 6.01 20.94
N ALA A 278 -15.13 6.15 21.78
CA ALA A 278 -14.48 7.44 22.06
C ALA A 278 -13.88 8.13 20.82
N CYS A 279 -13.61 7.38 19.74
CA CYS A 279 -13.16 7.95 18.48
C CYS A 279 -14.33 8.38 17.60
N ASP A 280 -15.45 7.67 17.65
CA ASP A 280 -16.70 8.06 16.97
C ASP A 280 -17.30 9.35 17.56
N LEU A 281 -17.05 9.66 18.84
CA LEU A 281 -17.59 10.86 19.49
C LEU A 281 -16.92 12.18 19.05
N ARG A 282 -15.84 12.12 18.27
CA ARG A 282 -15.12 13.31 17.85
C ARG A 282 -15.76 13.94 16.62
N ASP A 283 -15.97 15.23 16.70
CA ASP A 283 -16.34 16.05 15.55
C ASP A 283 -15.14 16.24 14.64
N GLY A 284 -15.39 16.44 13.35
CA GLY A 284 -14.32 16.60 12.38
C GLY A 284 -14.82 16.86 10.98
N TYR A 285 -13.92 16.74 10.03
CA TYR A 285 -14.18 16.93 8.62
C TYR A 285 -14.18 15.57 7.92
N VAL A 286 -15.24 15.28 7.17
CA VAL A 286 -15.25 14.21 6.18
C VAL A 286 -14.80 14.83 4.86
N TYR A 287 -13.91 14.15 4.16
CA TYR A 287 -13.35 14.63 2.90
C TYR A 287 -13.28 13.54 1.85
N SER A 288 -13.18 13.96 0.61
CA SER A 288 -12.85 13.09 -0.50
C SER A 288 -11.90 13.76 -1.48
N TYR A 289 -11.13 12.95 -2.19
CA TYR A 289 -10.22 13.42 -3.22
C TYR A 289 -9.95 12.35 -4.27
N GLU A 290 -9.51 12.81 -5.43
CA GLU A 290 -8.90 12.03 -6.50
C GLU A 290 -7.41 12.35 -6.60
N VAL A 291 -6.68 11.59 -7.41
CA VAL A 291 -5.28 11.89 -7.76
C VAL A 291 -5.13 11.82 -9.27
N GLU A 292 -4.19 12.59 -9.80
CA GLU A 292 -3.91 12.67 -11.23
C GLU A 292 -3.61 11.28 -11.85
N GLY A 293 -4.14 11.05 -13.06
CA GLY A 293 -3.98 9.80 -13.81
C GLY A 293 -4.80 8.62 -13.29
N ASN A 294 -5.68 8.87 -12.30
CA ASN A 294 -6.53 7.87 -11.66
C ASN A 294 -7.96 8.40 -11.45
N GLU A 295 -8.44 9.17 -12.43
CA GLU A 295 -9.79 9.72 -12.47
C GLU A 295 -10.85 8.60 -12.36
N GLY A 296 -11.94 8.86 -11.65
CA GLY A 296 -12.98 7.87 -11.37
C GLY A 296 -12.71 6.99 -10.16
N TYR A 297 -11.54 7.09 -9.53
CA TYR A 297 -11.27 6.49 -8.22
C TYR A 297 -11.17 7.55 -7.13
N VAL A 298 -12.10 7.51 -6.17
CA VAL A 298 -12.20 8.52 -5.11
C VAL A 298 -11.84 7.91 -3.77
N LYS A 299 -10.95 8.58 -3.02
CA LYS A 299 -10.73 8.26 -1.61
C LYS A 299 -11.75 8.99 -0.74
N ILE A 300 -12.31 8.31 0.26
CA ILE A 300 -13.13 8.94 1.31
C ILE A 300 -12.45 8.78 2.66
N GLY A 301 -12.28 9.89 3.38
CA GLY A 301 -11.60 9.93 4.67
C GLY A 301 -12.27 10.85 5.69
N TYR A 302 -11.86 10.76 6.96
CA TYR A 302 -12.12 11.80 7.97
C TYR A 302 -10.85 12.31 8.65
N THR A 303 -10.94 13.48 9.28
CA THR A 303 -9.88 14.08 10.11
C THR A 303 -10.48 15.02 11.16
N THR A 304 -9.86 15.08 12.35
CA THR A 304 -10.16 16.10 13.39
C THR A 304 -9.19 17.27 13.34
N ARG A 305 -8.27 17.28 12.36
CA ARG A 305 -7.25 18.32 12.11
C ARG A 305 -7.59 19.07 10.82
N PRO A 306 -6.98 20.25 10.56
CA PRO A 306 -7.18 20.98 9.31
C PRO A 306 -7.03 20.09 8.06
N LEU A 307 -7.95 20.25 7.11
CA LEU A 307 -8.00 19.44 5.89
C LEU A 307 -6.72 19.56 5.06
N THR A 308 -6.18 20.76 4.93
CA THR A 308 -4.92 21.04 4.21
C THR A 308 -3.79 20.15 4.70
N LYS A 309 -3.54 20.12 6.02
CA LYS A 309 -2.53 19.25 6.63
C LYS A 309 -2.76 17.77 6.31
N ARG A 310 -4.02 17.32 6.23
CA ARG A 310 -4.33 15.92 5.92
C ARG A 310 -4.08 15.59 4.44
N HIS A 311 -4.40 16.49 3.53
CA HIS A 311 -4.08 16.37 2.11
C HIS A 311 -2.57 16.40 1.86
N ASP A 312 -1.83 17.27 2.56
CA ASP A 312 -0.37 17.34 2.50
C ASP A 312 0.26 16.03 2.98
N GLU A 313 -0.24 15.45 4.08
CA GLU A 313 0.21 14.14 4.55
C GLU A 313 -0.01 13.04 3.51
N TRP A 314 -1.16 13.01 2.85
CA TRP A 314 -1.41 12.00 1.83
C TRP A 314 -0.53 12.20 0.60
N SER A 315 -0.36 13.45 0.17
CA SER A 315 0.52 13.81 -0.95
C SER A 315 1.96 13.44 -0.65
N PHE A 316 2.44 13.74 0.56
CA PHE A 316 3.77 13.39 1.04
C PHE A 316 3.96 11.87 1.16
N ASN A 317 3.05 11.15 1.84
CA ASN A 317 3.23 9.73 2.09
C ASN A 317 3.09 8.87 0.83
N CYS A 318 2.16 9.21 -0.07
CA CYS A 318 1.87 8.39 -1.25
C CYS A 318 2.59 8.89 -2.52
N ASN A 319 3.27 10.03 -2.46
CA ASN A 319 3.78 10.76 -3.63
C ASN A 319 2.73 10.99 -4.71
N ARG A 320 1.51 11.39 -4.34
CA ARG A 320 0.44 11.65 -5.31
C ARG A 320 -0.25 12.95 -4.98
N GLN A 321 -0.32 13.85 -5.94
CA GLN A 321 -1.00 15.12 -5.72
C GLN A 321 -2.48 14.89 -5.50
N THR A 322 -2.98 15.21 -4.31
CA THR A 322 -4.41 15.12 -4.05
C THR A 322 -5.14 16.25 -4.75
N LYS A 323 -6.26 15.92 -5.40
CA LYS A 323 -7.24 16.85 -5.96
C LYS A 323 -8.50 16.78 -5.10
N PRO A 324 -8.68 17.69 -4.12
CA PRO A 324 -9.83 17.68 -3.23
C PRO A 324 -11.15 17.79 -4.01
N LEU A 325 -12.12 16.94 -3.66
CA LEU A 325 -13.46 16.93 -4.23
C LEU A 325 -14.51 17.43 -3.23
N TYR A 326 -14.41 16.96 -1.98
CA TYR A 326 -15.27 17.38 -0.89
C TYR A 326 -14.44 17.64 0.38
N PRO A 327 -14.73 18.69 1.14
CA PRO A 327 -15.51 19.88 0.73
C PRO A 327 -14.89 20.51 -0.53
N SER A 328 -15.65 21.29 -1.30
CA SER A 328 -15.09 21.94 -2.49
C SER A 328 -13.93 22.87 -2.10
N PRO A 329 -12.98 23.18 -3.01
CA PRO A 329 -11.85 24.05 -2.67
C PRO A 329 -12.26 25.40 -2.06
N ALA A 330 -13.36 25.98 -2.54
CA ALA A 330 -13.94 27.21 -1.98
C ALA A 330 -14.42 27.01 -0.53
N GLN A 331 -15.07 25.88 -0.23
CA GLN A 331 -15.54 25.53 1.11
C GLN A 331 -14.36 25.19 2.06
N ALA A 332 -13.31 24.54 1.55
CA ALA A 332 -12.12 24.21 2.31
C ALA A 332 -11.34 25.48 2.73
N ALA A 333 -11.16 26.44 1.82
CA ALA A 333 -10.43 27.68 2.08
C ALA A 333 -11.06 28.50 3.22
N ALA A 334 -12.38 28.51 3.31
CA ALA A 334 -13.14 29.21 4.36
C ALA A 334 -12.98 28.60 5.77
N THR A 335 -12.34 27.43 5.92
CA THR A 335 -12.01 26.88 7.27
C THR A 335 -10.71 27.42 7.87
N THR A 336 -9.94 28.17 7.10
CA THR A 336 -8.57 28.60 7.45
C THR A 336 -8.46 30.08 7.80
N SER A 337 -9.46 30.89 7.45
CA SER A 337 -9.42 32.35 7.58
C SER A 337 -10.47 32.87 8.55
N ASN A 338 -10.06 33.72 9.50
CA ASN A 338 -10.95 34.64 10.23
C ASN A 338 -11.45 35.79 9.32
N ALA A 339 -11.44 35.61 8.00
CA ALA A 339 -11.77 36.65 7.04
C ALA A 339 -13.27 36.63 6.75
N LYS A 340 -13.94 37.66 7.27
CA LYS A 340 -15.24 38.16 6.77
C LYS A 340 -15.12 38.39 5.25
N GLU A 341 -16.17 38.03 4.52
CA GLU A 341 -16.41 38.27 3.08
C GLU A 341 -15.63 37.31 2.16
N VAL A 342 -16.24 36.29 1.54
CA VAL A 342 -17.28 36.26 0.48
C VAL A 342 -17.98 34.88 0.57
N ALA A 343 -19.24 34.76 0.11
CA ALA A 343 -20.22 33.68 0.31
C ALA A 343 -19.84 32.23 -0.09
N ALA A 344 -18.73 31.68 0.41
CA ALA A 344 -18.45 30.25 0.41
C ALA A 344 -18.78 29.69 1.79
N THR A 345 -19.78 28.80 1.88
CA THR A 345 -20.09 28.08 3.11
C THR A 345 -18.82 27.34 3.59
N PRO A 346 -18.30 27.59 4.81
CA PRO A 346 -17.11 26.90 5.29
C PRO A 346 -17.36 25.39 5.32
N ALA A 347 -16.31 24.60 5.17
CA ALA A 347 -16.44 23.15 5.34
C ALA A 347 -17.07 22.86 6.70
N VAL A 348 -18.19 22.15 6.67
CA VAL A 348 -19.01 21.94 7.86
C VAL A 348 -18.29 20.95 8.77
N LEU A 349 -18.08 21.35 10.02
CA LEU A 349 -17.67 20.43 11.07
C LEU A 349 -18.81 19.44 11.29
N VAL A 350 -18.56 18.16 11.03
CA VAL A 350 -19.56 17.10 11.08
C VAL A 350 -19.47 16.42 12.44
N PRO A 351 -20.58 16.35 13.20
CA PRO A 351 -20.65 15.55 14.41
C PRO A 351 -20.30 14.09 14.10
N HIS A 352 -19.56 13.45 14.97
CA HIS A 352 -19.22 12.03 14.81
C HIS A 352 -18.63 11.68 13.42
N ALA A 353 -17.70 12.48 12.90
CA ALA A 353 -17.22 12.40 11.51
C ALA A 353 -16.70 11.00 11.11
N ARG A 354 -16.07 10.27 12.04
CA ARG A 354 -15.65 8.88 11.80
C ARG A 354 -16.82 7.95 11.50
N ARG A 355 -17.97 8.16 12.16
CA ARG A 355 -19.18 7.37 11.91
C ARG A 355 -19.73 7.68 10.51
N VAL A 356 -19.68 8.94 10.09
CA VAL A 356 -20.10 9.35 8.74
C VAL A 356 -19.21 8.73 7.66
N GLU A 357 -17.88 8.74 7.82
CA GLU A 357 -16.96 8.02 6.92
C GLU A 357 -17.33 6.53 6.84
N ALA A 358 -17.54 5.89 7.99
CA ALA A 358 -17.88 4.47 8.04
C ALA A 358 -19.21 4.12 7.35
N LEU A 359 -20.18 5.05 7.35
CA LEU A 359 -21.46 4.89 6.65
C LEU A 359 -21.29 5.05 5.14
N CYS A 360 -20.50 6.04 4.69
CA CYS A 360 -20.15 6.20 3.28
C CYS A 360 -19.44 4.94 2.73
N HIS A 361 -18.48 4.43 3.49
CA HIS A 361 -17.75 3.19 3.15
C HIS A 361 -18.65 1.95 3.11
N ALA A 362 -19.69 1.89 3.95
CA ALA A 362 -20.64 0.78 3.97
C ALA A 362 -21.60 0.82 2.77
N GLU A 363 -22.01 2.02 2.36
CA GLU A 363 -22.86 2.19 1.19
C GLU A 363 -22.12 1.88 -0.12
N LEU A 364 -20.87 2.34 -0.23
CA LEU A 364 -20.02 2.09 -1.40
C LEU A 364 -19.22 0.77 -1.33
N ASP A 365 -19.56 -0.16 -0.44
CA ASP A 365 -18.82 -1.43 -0.28
C ASP A 365 -18.66 -2.20 -1.60
N HIS A 366 -19.70 -2.18 -2.45
CA HIS A 366 -19.74 -2.84 -3.76
C HIS A 366 -18.92 -2.14 -4.86
N ARG A 367 -18.33 -0.98 -4.58
CA ARG A 367 -17.47 -0.21 -5.49
C ARG A 367 -16.08 -0.02 -4.92
N ARG A 368 -15.78 -0.66 -3.79
CA ARG A 368 -14.50 -0.53 -3.10
C ARG A 368 -13.42 -1.20 -3.91
N ILE A 369 -12.28 -0.53 -4.01
CA ILE A 369 -11.05 -1.10 -4.54
C ILE A 369 -9.99 -1.18 -3.46
N ARG A 370 -9.16 -2.23 -3.52
CA ARG A 370 -7.97 -2.35 -2.70
C ARG A 370 -6.76 -2.10 -3.57
N ILE A 371 -5.94 -1.14 -3.19
CA ILE A 371 -4.71 -0.79 -3.91
C ILE A 371 -3.49 -1.07 -3.05
N TYR A 372 -2.38 -1.46 -3.67
CA TYR A 372 -1.07 -1.40 -3.05
C TYR A 372 -0.37 -0.11 -3.47
N CYS A 373 0.08 0.69 -2.51
CA CYS A 373 0.86 1.88 -2.81
C CYS A 373 2.34 1.59 -2.62
N GLY A 374 3.10 1.51 -3.73
CA GLY A 374 4.55 1.35 -3.71
C GLY A 374 5.29 2.52 -3.04
N ALA A 375 4.68 3.69 -2.93
CA ALA A 375 5.28 4.86 -2.29
C ALA A 375 5.17 4.83 -0.77
N CYS A 376 4.02 4.47 -0.19
CA CYS A 376 3.86 4.37 1.27
C CYS A 376 3.99 2.94 1.81
N LEU A 377 4.15 1.96 0.92
CA LEU A 377 4.30 0.52 1.19
C LEU A 377 3.12 -0.07 1.98
N LYS A 378 1.93 0.51 1.80
CA LYS A 378 0.70 0.08 2.48
C LYS A 378 -0.38 -0.23 1.47
N GLN A 379 -1.30 -1.06 1.92
CA GLN A 379 -2.57 -1.24 1.22
C GLN A 379 -3.54 -0.15 1.64
N HIS A 380 -4.21 0.46 0.65
CA HIS A 380 -5.32 1.36 0.91
C HIS A 380 -6.64 0.66 0.56
N VAL A 381 -7.62 0.81 1.46
CA VAL A 381 -8.95 0.19 1.35
C VAL A 381 -10.07 1.22 1.39
N GLU A 382 -9.70 2.50 1.33
CA GLU A 382 -10.62 3.64 1.40
C GLU A 382 -10.86 4.28 0.02
N TRP A 383 -10.56 3.55 -1.07
CA TRP A 383 -10.74 3.99 -2.45
C TRP A 383 -11.95 3.30 -3.07
N PHE A 384 -12.69 4.05 -3.89
CA PHE A 384 -13.94 3.60 -4.50
C PHE A 384 -13.97 4.01 -5.98
N GLU A 385 -14.46 3.12 -6.85
CA GLU A 385 -14.68 3.41 -8.26
C GLU A 385 -16.01 4.17 -8.42
N VAL A 386 -16.01 5.49 -8.27
CA VAL A 386 -17.21 6.34 -8.13
C VAL A 386 -16.96 7.76 -8.62
N SER A 387 -18.02 8.44 -9.10
CA SER A 387 -17.91 9.82 -9.58
C SER A 387 -17.84 10.83 -8.42
N ALA A 388 -17.19 11.97 -8.68
CA ALA A 388 -17.09 13.06 -7.71
C ALA A 388 -18.46 13.61 -7.25
N THR A 389 -19.44 13.68 -8.16
CA THR A 389 -20.79 14.16 -7.88
C THR A 389 -21.53 13.22 -6.93
N GLU A 390 -21.44 11.91 -7.19
CA GLU A 390 -22.07 10.88 -6.36
C GLU A 390 -21.44 10.84 -4.96
N VAL A 391 -20.10 10.89 -4.85
CA VAL A 391 -19.43 10.94 -3.53
C VAL A 391 -19.82 12.19 -2.75
N THR A 392 -19.91 13.34 -3.41
CA THR A 392 -20.32 14.60 -2.77
C THR A 392 -21.73 14.47 -2.19
N ALA A 393 -22.68 13.98 -3.00
CA ALA A 393 -24.06 13.76 -2.54
C ALA A 393 -24.13 12.74 -1.40
N LEU A 394 -23.34 11.67 -1.46
CA LEU A 394 -23.24 10.65 -0.42
C LEU A 394 -22.74 11.22 0.91
N ILE A 395 -21.63 11.96 0.89
CA ILE A 395 -21.05 12.55 2.10
C ILE A 395 -22.02 13.59 2.69
N GLN A 396 -22.64 14.42 1.85
CA GLN A 396 -23.64 15.39 2.29
C GLN A 396 -24.86 14.72 2.92
N LYS A 397 -25.36 13.63 2.32
CA LYS A 397 -26.48 12.83 2.86
C LYS A 397 -26.19 12.34 4.28
N TRP A 398 -25.06 11.65 4.48
CA TRP A 398 -24.72 11.08 5.78
C TRP A 398 -24.34 12.15 6.81
N SER A 399 -23.67 13.22 6.38
CA SER A 399 -23.38 14.38 7.25
C SER A 399 -24.66 15.05 7.73
N ARG A 400 -25.64 15.30 6.84
CA ARG A 400 -26.94 15.88 7.22
C ARG A 400 -27.70 15.04 8.22
N TRP A 401 -27.80 13.72 7.98
CA TRP A 401 -28.43 12.82 8.95
C TRP A 401 -27.71 12.85 10.30
N MET A 402 -26.37 12.87 10.30
CA MET A 402 -25.59 12.95 11.54
C MET A 402 -25.81 14.27 12.30
N CYS A 403 -25.99 15.38 11.59
CA CYS A 403 -26.31 16.67 12.19
C CYS A 403 -27.67 16.70 12.92
N THR A 404 -28.58 15.75 12.63
CA THR A 404 -29.83 15.59 13.42
C THR A 404 -29.59 15.00 14.82
N GLN A 405 -28.33 14.71 15.16
CA GLN A 405 -27.91 14.09 16.42
C GLN A 405 -28.67 12.78 16.67
N PRO A 406 -28.51 11.75 15.81
CA PRO A 406 -29.32 10.53 15.89
C PRO A 406 -28.96 9.62 17.07
N TYR A 407 -27.87 9.92 17.78
CA TYR A 407 -27.41 9.18 18.95
C TYR A 407 -27.68 9.94 20.25
N GLU A 408 -27.83 9.21 21.34
CA GLU A 408 -28.03 9.75 22.68
C GLU A 408 -27.22 8.98 23.72
N LEU A 409 -27.01 9.66 24.85
CA LEU A 409 -26.32 9.09 26.00
C LEU A 409 -27.28 8.24 26.83
N LEU A 410 -27.01 6.93 26.91
CA LEU A 410 -27.68 6.01 27.81
C LEU A 410 -26.82 5.79 29.06
N LEU A 411 -27.33 6.27 30.18
CA LEU A 411 -26.76 6.01 31.51
C LEU A 411 -27.27 4.66 32.02
N LEU A 412 -26.38 3.67 32.10
CA LEU A 412 -26.62 2.41 32.81
C LEU A 412 -25.92 2.46 34.16
N ARG A 413 -26.40 1.67 35.14
CA ARG A 413 -25.95 1.70 36.56
C ARG A 413 -24.44 1.86 36.74
N ASP A 414 -23.61 1.22 35.91
CA ASP A 414 -22.15 1.28 36.00
C ASP A 414 -21.44 1.66 34.67
N LYS A 415 -22.19 2.03 33.62
CA LYS A 415 -21.62 2.27 32.28
C LYS A 415 -22.38 3.34 31.51
N VAL A 416 -21.62 4.19 30.84
CA VAL A 416 -22.14 5.17 29.88
C VAL A 416 -22.03 4.59 28.47
N LYS A 417 -23.14 4.58 27.72
CA LYS A 417 -23.17 4.09 26.33
C LYS A 417 -23.85 5.09 25.42
N TRP A 418 -23.27 5.33 24.24
CA TRP A 418 -23.92 6.11 23.20
C TRP A 418 -24.66 5.16 22.25
N THR A 419 -25.99 5.29 22.21
CA THR A 419 -26.88 4.43 21.43
C THR A 419 -27.70 5.26 20.46
N LEU A 420 -28.29 4.62 19.46
CA LEU A 420 -29.25 5.25 18.57
C LEU A 420 -30.52 5.63 19.35
N LYS A 421 -31.05 6.84 19.13
CA LYS A 421 -32.30 7.32 19.73
C LYS A 421 -33.46 6.38 19.40
N ALA A 422 -34.41 6.21 20.31
CA ALA A 422 -35.56 5.32 20.10
C ALA A 422 -36.35 5.63 18.82
N GLY A 423 -36.55 6.92 18.49
CA GLY A 423 -37.20 7.34 17.24
C GLY A 423 -36.40 6.92 15.99
N GLU A 424 -35.07 7.02 16.03
CA GLU A 424 -34.20 6.59 14.93
C GLU A 424 -34.14 5.05 14.81
N VAL A 425 -34.24 4.32 15.93
CA VAL A 425 -34.42 2.86 15.90
C VAL A 425 -35.70 2.47 15.16
N GLN A 426 -36.81 3.18 15.44
CA GLN A 426 -38.06 2.95 14.73
C GLN A 426 -37.96 3.31 13.24
N ARG A 427 -37.36 4.46 12.89
CA ARG A 427 -37.16 4.86 11.49
C ARG A 427 -36.35 3.83 10.71
N THR A 428 -35.25 3.35 11.30
CA THR A 428 -34.36 2.36 10.66
C THR A 428 -34.95 0.95 10.58
N SER A 429 -36.05 0.66 11.29
CA SER A 429 -36.80 -0.60 11.11
C SER A 429 -37.42 -0.71 9.72
N ARG A 430 -37.85 0.42 9.13
CA ARG A 430 -38.34 0.53 7.74
C ARG A 430 -37.21 1.03 6.84
N PHE A 431 -36.16 0.23 6.75
CA PHE A 431 -34.86 0.68 6.25
C PHE A 431 -34.88 1.26 4.82
N GLU A 432 -35.64 0.67 3.90
CA GLU A 432 -35.82 1.21 2.54
C GLU A 432 -36.42 2.62 2.54
N GLN A 433 -37.42 2.84 3.40
CA GLN A 433 -38.05 4.15 3.57
C GLN A 433 -37.05 5.14 4.19
N PHE A 434 -36.34 4.73 5.24
CA PHE A 434 -35.29 5.53 5.86
C PHE A 434 -34.23 5.98 4.86
N MET A 435 -33.73 5.07 4.01
CA MET A 435 -32.73 5.41 2.99
C MET A 435 -33.25 6.43 1.97
N ARG A 436 -34.52 6.34 1.57
CA ARG A 436 -35.16 7.35 0.72
C ARG A 436 -35.30 8.69 1.42
N GLU A 437 -35.74 8.71 2.68
CA GLU A 437 -35.93 9.94 3.46
C GLU A 437 -34.63 10.74 3.59
N ILE A 438 -33.53 10.09 3.95
CA ILE A 438 -32.25 10.80 4.15
C ILE A 438 -31.63 11.24 2.81
N ALA A 439 -31.95 10.55 1.71
CA ALA A 439 -31.45 10.89 0.38
C ALA A 439 -32.05 12.19 -0.18
N VAL A 440 -33.24 12.59 0.26
CA VAL A 440 -33.85 13.86 -0.16
C VAL A 440 -32.98 15.03 0.28
N VAL A 441 -32.56 15.86 -0.67
CA VAL A 441 -31.94 17.15 -0.40
C VAL A 441 -33.11 18.13 -0.15
N PRO A 442 -33.28 18.68 1.07
CA PRO A 442 -34.28 19.71 1.28
C PRO A 442 -33.98 20.89 0.34
N ALA A 443 -35.02 21.50 -0.23
CA ALA A 443 -34.87 22.71 -1.02
C ALA A 443 -34.07 23.76 -0.22
N PRO A 444 -33.23 24.59 -0.87
CA PRO A 444 -32.62 25.71 -0.18
C PRO A 444 -33.73 26.53 0.48
N LEU A 445 -33.64 26.73 1.80
CA LEU A 445 -34.47 27.67 2.53
C LEU A 445 -34.10 29.10 2.14
#